data_AF-A0A968KVT7-F1
#
_entry.id   AF-A0A968KVT7-F1
#
_cell.length_a   1.000
_cell.length_b   1.000
_cell.length_c   1.000
_cell.angle_alpha   90.00
_cell.angle_beta   90.00
_cell.angle_gamma   90.00
#
_symmetry.space_group_name_H-M   'P 1'
#
loop_
_entity.id
_entity.type
_entity.pdbx_description
1 polymer ?
#
loop_
_entity_poly.entity_id
_entity_poly.type
_entity_poly.pdbx_seq_one_letter_code
_entity_poly.pdbx_strand_id
1 'polypeptide(L)'
;MIKILIGSGIVALFGYLALWVGYHTHRLYERRKQQQRANHIWQHYQDQQHDHLSALMQEDPSLETVSTLRKWPQGEHVSLMMSQFLWWRLSAEEEIAREDLKTADSAWQDHQMISMRMQHDTSRVEKTVERLLVQTHLFVTNRRIVLVADAQTEISFVYKYMQDVDLYVDTIVITFITGDRLVIHNHYQPDTIAKFYQIVHYHYHREHAG
;
A
#
# COMPACT_ATOMS: atom_id res chain seq x y z
N MET A 1 -32.64 -28.62 60.54
CA MET A 1 -33.09 -27.81 59.40
C MET A 1 -31.95 -27.02 58.75
N ILE A 2 -31.17 -26.22 59.49
CA ILE A 2 -30.06 -25.38 58.96
C ILE A 2 -28.98 -26.18 58.19
N LYS A 3 -28.58 -27.37 58.67
CA LYS A 3 -27.55 -28.20 58.00
C LYS A 3 -27.96 -28.69 56.60
N ILE A 4 -29.26 -28.93 56.37
CA ILE A 4 -29.77 -29.40 55.08
C ILE A 4 -29.79 -28.24 54.06
N LEU A 5 -30.18 -27.04 54.52
CA LEU A 5 -30.15 -25.81 53.71
C LEU A 5 -28.72 -25.40 53.30
N ILE A 6 -27.74 -25.55 54.21
CA ILE A 6 -26.33 -25.30 53.89
C ILE A 6 -25.82 -26.31 52.87
N GLY A 7 -26.16 -27.59 53.01
CA GLY A 7 -25.79 -28.64 52.05
C GLY A 7 -26.36 -28.38 50.65
N SER A 8 -27.63 -28.00 50.53
CA SER A 8 -28.25 -27.67 49.24
C SER A 8 -27.65 -26.42 48.60
N GLY A 9 -27.28 -25.41 49.41
CA GLY A 9 -26.62 -24.19 48.93
C GLY A 9 -25.24 -24.47 48.34
N ILE A 10 -24.47 -25.35 48.98
CA ILE A 10 -23.15 -25.77 48.50
C ILE A 10 -23.28 -26.53 47.17
N VAL A 11 -24.21 -27.47 47.06
CA VAL A 11 -24.43 -28.25 45.82
C VAL A 11 -24.87 -27.33 44.67
N ALA A 12 -25.76 -26.38 44.91
CA ALA A 12 -26.18 -25.41 43.91
C ALA A 12 -25.02 -24.51 43.44
N LEU A 13 -24.16 -24.07 44.37
CA LEU A 13 -22.98 -23.26 44.06
C LEU A 13 -21.98 -24.04 43.19
N PHE A 14 -21.71 -25.30 43.52
CA PHE A 14 -20.83 -26.15 42.71
C PHE A 14 -21.42 -26.44 41.32
N GLY A 15 -22.74 -26.66 41.23
CA GLY A 15 -23.43 -26.80 39.94
C GLY A 15 -23.31 -25.55 39.07
N TYR A 16 -23.48 -24.36 39.66
CA TYR A 16 -23.31 -23.09 38.96
C TYR A 16 -21.86 -22.87 38.50
N LEU A 17 -20.88 -23.14 39.37
CA LEU A 17 -19.46 -23.05 39.03
C LEU A 17 -19.07 -23.98 37.88
N ALA A 18 -19.56 -25.23 37.89
CA ALA A 18 -19.30 -26.18 36.81
C ALA A 18 -19.87 -25.70 35.46
N LEU A 19 -21.10 -25.17 35.46
CA LEU A 19 -21.71 -24.60 34.25
C LEU A 19 -20.97 -23.35 33.77
N TRP A 20 -20.56 -22.46 34.69
CA TRP A 20 -19.82 -21.26 34.37
C TRP A 20 -18.43 -21.56 33.78
N VAL A 21 -17.70 -22.50 34.38
CA VAL A 21 -16.39 -22.95 33.87
C VAL A 21 -16.56 -23.63 32.51
N GLY A 22 -17.55 -24.50 32.33
CA GLY A 22 -17.84 -25.15 31.05
C GLY A 22 -18.18 -24.16 29.93
N TYR A 23 -19.00 -23.15 30.23
CA TYR A 23 -19.30 -22.08 29.28
C TYR A 23 -18.06 -21.27 28.91
N HIS A 24 -17.22 -20.91 29.90
CA HIS A 24 -16.05 -20.08 29.68
C HIS A 24 -14.95 -20.82 28.90
N THR A 25 -14.74 -22.12 29.16
CA THR A 25 -13.79 -22.95 28.41
C THR A 25 -14.25 -23.18 26.99
N HIS A 26 -15.54 -23.45 26.76
CA HIS A 26 -16.11 -23.57 25.42
C HIS A 26 -15.96 -22.26 24.61
N ARG A 27 -16.23 -21.11 25.24
CA ARG A 27 -16.09 -19.79 24.59
C ARG A 27 -14.63 -19.49 24.21
N LEU A 28 -13.67 -19.85 25.06
CA LEU A 28 -12.24 -19.70 24.77
C LEU A 28 -11.78 -20.65 23.66
N TYR A 29 -12.28 -21.88 23.65
CA TYR A 29 -12.00 -22.86 22.61
C TYR A 29 -12.50 -22.39 21.25
N GLU A 30 -13.76 -21.93 21.15
CA GLU A 30 -14.32 -21.41 19.90
C GLU A 30 -13.56 -20.17 19.40
N ARG A 31 -13.15 -19.26 20.30
CA ARG A 31 -12.30 -18.12 19.92
C ARG A 31 -10.95 -18.54 19.35
N ARG A 32 -10.26 -19.49 20.00
CA ARG A 32 -8.97 -20.00 19.51
C ARG A 32 -9.13 -20.71 18.16
N LYS A 33 -10.18 -21.50 18.01
CA LYS A 33 -10.51 -22.19 16.75
C LYS A 33 -10.81 -21.21 15.62
N GLN A 34 -11.54 -20.13 15.90
CA GLN A 34 -11.78 -19.05 14.93
C GLN A 34 -10.48 -18.33 14.55
N GLN A 35 -9.63 -18.02 15.52
CA GLN A 35 -8.31 -17.42 15.28
C GLN A 35 -7.41 -18.33 14.44
N GLN A 36 -7.35 -19.62 14.75
CA GLN A 36 -6.56 -20.60 13.97
C GLN A 36 -7.07 -20.70 12.53
N ARG A 37 -8.38 -20.70 12.32
CA ARG A 37 -8.97 -20.68 10.97
C ARG A 37 -8.65 -19.38 10.24
N ALA A 38 -8.80 -18.24 10.89
CA ALA A 38 -8.47 -16.94 10.29
C ALA A 38 -6.98 -16.88 9.91
N ASN A 39 -6.09 -17.33 10.79
CA ASN A 39 -4.66 -17.39 10.52
C ASN A 39 -4.32 -18.35 9.37
N HIS A 40 -4.95 -19.53 9.33
CA HIS A 40 -4.74 -20.47 8.23
C HIS A 40 -5.25 -19.91 6.90
N ILE A 41 -6.42 -19.25 6.87
CA ILE A 41 -6.93 -18.59 5.67
C ILE A 41 -5.97 -17.47 5.23
N TRP A 42 -5.46 -16.69 6.18
CA TRP A 42 -4.50 -15.62 5.92
C TRP A 42 -3.18 -16.15 5.36
N GLN A 43 -2.61 -17.18 5.98
CA GLN A 43 -1.38 -17.83 5.50
C GLN A 43 -1.59 -18.41 4.10
N HIS A 44 -2.69 -19.13 3.88
CA HIS A 44 -3.00 -19.69 2.56
C HIS A 44 -3.14 -18.60 1.49
N TYR A 45 -3.76 -17.47 1.83
CA TYR A 45 -3.87 -16.31 0.95
C TYR A 45 -2.50 -15.70 0.65
N GLN A 46 -1.62 -15.57 1.65
CA GLN A 46 -0.25 -15.08 1.46
C GLN A 46 0.56 -16.02 0.55
N ASP A 47 0.47 -17.33 0.75
CA ASP A 47 1.17 -18.33 -0.06
C ASP A 47 0.71 -18.26 -1.52
N GLN A 48 -0.61 -18.17 -1.77
CA GLN A 48 -1.16 -18.00 -3.12
C GLN A 48 -0.68 -16.71 -3.80
N GLN A 49 -0.60 -15.61 -3.06
CA GLN A 49 -0.08 -14.35 -3.59
C GLN A 49 1.41 -14.45 -3.90
N HIS A 50 2.20 -15.11 -3.05
CA HIS A 50 3.62 -15.31 -3.29
C HIS A 50 3.89 -16.16 -4.53
N ASP A 51 3.19 -17.30 -4.68
CA ASP A 51 3.30 -18.15 -5.85
C ASP A 51 2.91 -17.41 -7.13
N HIS A 52 1.80 -16.66 -7.08
CA HIS A 52 1.35 -15.86 -8.22
C HIS A 52 2.33 -14.74 -8.60
N LEU A 53 2.86 -14.01 -7.61
CA LEU A 53 3.90 -13.00 -7.82
C LEU A 53 5.17 -13.60 -8.41
N SER A 54 5.59 -14.76 -7.92
CA SER A 54 6.78 -15.45 -8.44
C SER A 54 6.61 -15.86 -9.90
N ALA A 55 5.40 -16.27 -10.30
CA ALA A 55 5.08 -16.59 -11.68
C ALA A 55 5.07 -15.33 -12.57
N LEU A 56 4.45 -14.24 -12.11
CA LEU A 56 4.47 -12.97 -12.82
C LEU A 56 5.91 -12.47 -13.01
N MET A 57 6.74 -12.50 -11.97
CA MET A 57 8.15 -12.06 -12.06
C MET A 57 9.02 -12.86 -13.05
N GLN A 58 8.57 -14.02 -13.54
CA GLN A 58 9.26 -14.78 -14.59
C GLN A 58 8.91 -14.28 -16.00
N GLU A 59 7.82 -13.52 -16.17
CA GLU A 59 7.47 -12.88 -17.43
C GLU A 59 8.42 -11.69 -17.69
N ASP A 60 8.83 -11.48 -18.94
CA ASP A 60 9.70 -10.36 -19.31
C ASP A 60 8.89 -9.08 -19.53
N PRO A 61 8.93 -8.10 -18.59
CA PRO A 61 8.13 -6.88 -18.69
C PRO A 61 8.63 -5.93 -19.79
N SER A 62 9.83 -6.16 -20.36
CA SER A 62 10.42 -5.29 -21.38
C SER A 62 9.70 -5.36 -22.73
N LEU A 63 8.93 -6.43 -22.96
CA LEU A 63 8.21 -6.68 -24.21
C LEU A 63 6.79 -6.09 -24.22
N GLU A 64 6.30 -5.64 -23.06
CA GLU A 64 4.95 -5.12 -22.94
C GLU A 64 4.90 -3.64 -23.32
N THR A 65 4.19 -3.34 -24.42
CA THR A 65 3.87 -1.97 -24.83
C THR A 65 2.37 -1.84 -25.03
N VAL A 66 1.78 -0.91 -24.30
CA VAL A 66 0.37 -0.53 -24.39
C VAL A 66 0.24 0.66 -25.33
N SER A 67 -0.63 0.54 -26.34
CA SER A 67 -0.98 1.67 -27.19
C SER A 67 -1.94 2.61 -26.45
N THR A 68 -1.64 3.90 -26.46
CA THR A 68 -2.51 4.92 -25.86
C THR A 68 -2.81 6.02 -26.87
N LEU A 69 -3.97 6.67 -26.76
CA LEU A 69 -4.31 7.84 -27.59
C LEU A 69 -3.45 9.08 -27.24
N ARG A 70 -2.86 9.10 -26.05
CA ARG A 70 -1.99 10.17 -25.58
C ARG A 70 -0.65 10.14 -26.32
N LYS A 71 -0.15 11.32 -26.71
CA LYS A 71 1.21 11.48 -27.24
C LYS A 71 2.22 11.47 -26.09
N TRP A 72 3.24 10.63 -26.22
CA TRP A 72 4.34 10.53 -25.28
C TRP A 72 5.61 11.15 -25.86
N PRO A 73 6.53 11.67 -25.00
CA PRO A 73 7.86 12.08 -25.41
C PRO A 73 8.59 11.03 -26.25
N GLN A 74 9.49 11.48 -27.14
CA GLN A 74 10.21 10.58 -28.03
C GLN A 74 11.02 9.54 -27.24
N GLY A 75 10.83 8.26 -27.57
CA GLY A 75 11.46 7.12 -26.89
C GLY A 75 10.81 6.70 -25.57
N GLU A 76 9.74 7.39 -25.14
CA GLU A 76 8.91 6.97 -24.01
C GLU A 76 7.78 6.05 -24.52
N HIS A 77 7.68 4.86 -23.94
CA HIS A 77 6.61 3.90 -24.22
C HIS A 77 5.90 3.52 -22.93
N VAL A 78 4.59 3.29 -23.03
CA VAL A 78 3.75 2.88 -21.91
C VAL A 78 3.78 1.37 -21.81
N SER A 79 4.16 0.84 -20.65
CA SER A 79 4.15 -0.60 -20.37
C SER A 79 2.90 -1.01 -19.59
N LEU A 80 2.27 -0.08 -18.86
CA LEU A 80 1.02 -0.34 -18.16
C LEU A 80 0.13 0.91 -18.10
N MET A 81 -1.18 0.69 -18.19
CA MET A 81 -2.20 1.70 -17.94
C MET A 81 -3.24 1.14 -16.96
N MET A 82 -3.55 1.89 -15.91
CA MET A 82 -4.62 1.60 -14.95
C MET A 82 -5.57 2.81 -14.93
N SER A 83 -6.88 2.57 -15.06
CA SER A 83 -7.89 3.63 -15.21
C SER A 83 -8.93 3.67 -14.07
N GLN A 84 -8.71 2.91 -13.00
CA GLN A 84 -9.68 2.69 -11.93
C GLN A 84 -9.45 3.60 -10.70
N PHE A 85 -10.32 3.49 -9.69
CA PHE A 85 -10.22 4.16 -8.40
C PHE A 85 -8.98 3.72 -7.64
N LEU A 86 -7.84 4.33 -7.97
CA LEU A 86 -6.61 4.13 -7.25
C LEU A 86 -6.65 4.98 -6.00
N TRP A 87 -6.52 4.34 -4.84
CA TRP A 87 -6.19 5.08 -3.65
C TRP A 87 -4.69 5.31 -3.66
N TRP A 88 -4.28 6.58 -3.72
CA TRP A 88 -2.88 6.93 -3.58
C TRP A 88 -2.68 8.08 -2.61
N ARG A 89 -1.53 8.04 -1.93
CA ARG A 89 -1.09 9.05 -0.95
C ARG A 89 0.37 9.36 -1.23
N LEU A 90 0.69 10.64 -1.34
CA LEU A 90 2.05 11.13 -1.19
C LEU A 90 2.15 11.71 0.22
N SER A 91 2.92 11.07 1.10
CA SER A 91 3.29 11.69 2.37
C SER A 91 4.74 12.08 2.34
N ALA A 92 5.00 13.35 2.65
CA ALA A 92 6.32 13.77 3.06
C ALA A 92 6.65 13.17 4.42
N GLU A 93 7.82 12.56 4.54
CA GLU A 93 8.38 12.25 5.83
C GLU A 93 8.66 13.60 6.50
N GLU A 94 7.90 13.90 7.55
CA GLU A 94 8.10 15.09 8.38
C GLU A 94 9.36 14.85 9.22
N GLU A 95 10.52 14.70 8.57
CA GLU A 95 11.72 14.28 9.26
C GLU A 95 12.52 15.48 9.75
N ILE A 96 12.80 15.39 11.04
CA ILE A 96 13.72 16.18 11.84
C ILE A 96 15.09 16.19 11.14
N ALA A 97 15.26 17.09 10.16
CA ALA A 97 16.52 17.30 9.45
C ALA A 97 16.75 18.80 9.24
N ARG A 98 16.74 19.56 10.34
CA ARG A 98 17.49 20.81 10.40
C ARG A 98 18.98 20.44 10.40
N GLU A 99 19.63 20.47 9.24
CA GLU A 99 20.85 21.28 9.02
C GLU A 99 21.62 21.00 7.70
N ASP A 100 21.45 19.87 7.02
CA ASP A 100 22.48 19.48 6.02
C ASP A 100 22.11 19.64 4.52
N LEU A 101 20.88 20.04 4.16
CA LEU A 101 20.46 20.13 2.74
C LEU A 101 20.78 21.46 2.03
N LYS A 102 21.65 22.31 2.59
CA LYS A 102 21.99 23.62 1.98
C LYS A 102 22.89 23.56 0.73
N THR A 103 23.23 22.38 0.23
CA THR A 103 24.30 22.25 -0.79
C THR A 103 23.94 21.42 -2.03
N ALA A 104 22.68 21.02 -2.22
CA ALA A 104 22.27 20.29 -3.43
C ALA A 104 21.44 21.18 -4.37
N ASP A 105 22.19 22.00 -5.12
CA ASP A 105 21.96 22.48 -6.48
C ASP A 105 20.55 22.92 -6.96
N SER A 106 20.54 24.18 -7.38
CA SER A 106 19.50 24.94 -8.08
C SER A 106 18.99 24.35 -9.42
N ALA A 107 19.51 23.21 -9.86
CA ALA A 107 19.06 22.54 -11.09
C ALA A 107 17.70 21.82 -10.95
N TRP A 108 17.27 21.56 -9.72
CA TRP A 108 15.99 20.92 -9.40
C TRP A 108 14.79 21.87 -9.41
N GLN A 109 15.00 23.18 -9.23
CA GLN A 109 13.91 24.16 -9.19
C GLN A 109 13.27 24.38 -10.57
N ASP A 110 14.03 24.26 -11.66
CA ASP A 110 13.50 24.47 -13.03
C ASP A 110 12.70 23.27 -13.57
N HIS A 111 12.88 22.07 -13.01
CA HIS A 111 12.10 20.87 -13.35
C HIS A 111 10.94 20.60 -12.38
N GLN A 112 10.90 21.32 -11.25
CA GLN A 112 9.75 21.39 -10.36
C GLN A 112 8.82 22.54 -10.78
N MET A 113 8.12 22.39 -11.90
CA MET A 113 6.74 22.89 -11.95
C MET A 113 5.87 21.97 -11.05
N ILE A 114 6.17 21.98 -9.76
CA ILE A 114 5.20 21.64 -8.72
C ILE A 114 4.19 22.78 -8.80
N SER A 115 3.01 22.49 -9.31
CA SER A 115 1.84 23.35 -9.22
C SER A 115 1.61 23.71 -7.75
N MET A 116 2.17 24.86 -7.36
CA MET A 116 2.11 25.41 -6.01
C MET A 116 0.67 25.53 -5.56
N ARG A 117 0.29 24.78 -4.51
CA ARG A 117 -0.69 25.21 -3.50
C ARG A 117 -0.72 24.30 -2.26
N MET A 118 0.44 23.99 -1.68
CA MET A 118 0.49 23.39 -0.33
C MET A 118 1.58 24.01 0.54
N GLN A 119 1.71 25.33 0.51
CA GLN A 119 2.71 26.03 1.33
C GLN A 119 2.16 27.32 1.94
N HIS A 120 1.05 27.23 2.67
CA HIS A 120 0.74 28.19 3.72
C HIS A 120 -0.35 27.65 4.67
N ASP A 121 0.03 26.77 5.60
CA ASP A 121 -0.54 26.78 6.97
C ASP A 121 0.21 25.76 7.85
N THR A 122 1.26 26.22 8.53
CA THR A 122 2.07 25.43 9.49
C THR A 122 1.32 25.13 10.80
N SER A 123 0.01 24.94 10.74
CA SER A 123 -0.83 24.48 11.86
C SER A 123 -1.83 23.38 11.46
N ARG A 124 -1.68 22.79 10.27
CA ARG A 124 -2.65 21.88 9.64
C ARG A 124 -2.04 20.59 9.06
N VAL A 125 -0.86 20.19 9.51
CA VAL A 125 -0.11 19.04 8.95
C VAL A 125 -0.83 17.69 9.15
N GLU A 126 -1.81 17.60 10.05
CA GLU A 126 -2.70 16.43 10.19
C GLU A 126 -3.89 16.39 9.19
N LYS A 127 -3.98 17.28 8.19
CA LYS A 127 -5.16 17.40 7.30
C LYS A 127 -4.90 17.41 5.79
N THR A 128 -3.82 16.83 5.31
CA THR A 128 -3.48 16.90 3.87
C THR A 128 -2.76 15.59 3.50
N VAL A 129 -3.37 14.51 3.00
CA VAL A 129 -4.35 14.33 1.92
C VAL A 129 -5.32 13.21 2.33
N GLU A 130 -6.37 13.53 3.08
CA GLU A 130 -7.54 12.67 3.19
C GLU A 130 -8.51 13.06 2.07
N ARG A 131 -8.88 12.05 1.26
CA ARG A 131 -9.91 12.09 0.21
C ARG A 131 -9.57 12.93 -1.02
N LEU A 132 -9.23 12.22 -2.08
CA LEU A 132 -9.86 12.42 -3.38
C LEU A 132 -9.79 11.07 -4.10
N LEU A 133 -10.88 10.29 -3.97
CA LEU A 133 -11.25 9.25 -4.95
C LEU A 133 -11.52 9.97 -6.28
N VAL A 134 -10.47 10.51 -6.89
CA VAL A 134 -10.53 10.99 -8.26
C VAL A 134 -10.24 9.78 -9.12
N GLN A 135 -11.02 9.61 -10.17
CA GLN A 135 -10.75 8.63 -11.21
C GLN A 135 -9.40 9.00 -11.83
N THR A 136 -8.33 8.45 -11.27
CA THR A 136 -6.95 8.75 -11.63
C THR A 136 -6.51 7.70 -12.62
N HIS A 137 -5.91 8.15 -13.71
CA HIS A 137 -5.29 7.25 -14.68
C HIS A 137 -3.81 7.18 -14.34
N LEU A 138 -3.35 5.99 -14.00
CA LEU A 138 -1.96 5.70 -13.76
C LEU A 138 -1.37 5.11 -15.03
N PHE A 139 -0.30 5.71 -15.51
CA PHE A 139 0.51 5.21 -16.61
C PHE A 139 1.90 4.87 -16.08
N VAL A 140 2.41 3.72 -16.49
CA VAL A 140 3.78 3.31 -16.22
C VAL A 140 4.51 3.31 -17.53
N THR A 141 5.54 4.13 -17.62
CA THR A 141 6.40 4.21 -18.80
C THR A 141 7.75 3.63 -18.48
N ASN A 142 8.60 3.48 -19.49
CA ASN A 142 9.99 3.12 -19.31
C ASN A 142 10.86 4.19 -18.61
N ARG A 143 10.30 5.35 -18.26
CA ARG A 143 11.02 6.45 -17.59
C ARG A 143 10.40 6.92 -16.28
N ARG A 144 9.09 6.78 -16.13
CA ARG A 144 8.36 7.34 -14.99
C ARG A 144 7.00 6.68 -14.80
N ILE A 145 6.45 6.91 -13.62
CA ILE A 145 5.04 6.69 -13.31
C ILE A 145 4.33 8.03 -13.45
N VAL A 146 3.18 8.06 -14.11
CA VAL A 146 2.39 9.28 -14.33
C VAL A 146 0.98 9.06 -13.80
N LEU A 147 0.58 9.87 -12.82
CA LEU A 147 -0.78 9.95 -12.33
C LEU A 147 -1.48 11.14 -12.99
N VAL A 148 -2.57 10.87 -13.70
CA VAL A 148 -3.42 11.88 -14.33
C VAL A 148 -4.76 11.87 -13.60
N ALA A 149 -5.01 12.89 -12.78
CA ALA A 149 -6.27 13.02 -12.05
C ALA A 149 -7.35 13.70 -12.92
N ASP A 150 -6.95 14.68 -13.73
CA ASP A 150 -7.81 15.37 -14.68
C ASP A 150 -6.97 16.05 -15.79
N ALA A 151 -7.59 16.87 -16.64
CA ALA A 151 -6.92 17.55 -17.76
C ALA A 151 -5.85 18.58 -17.33
N GLN A 152 -5.85 19.03 -16.08
CA GLN A 152 -4.96 20.05 -15.54
C GLN A 152 -4.01 19.49 -14.46
N THR A 153 -4.33 18.32 -13.90
CA THR A 153 -3.64 17.71 -12.76
C THR A 153 -2.92 16.44 -13.19
N GLU A 154 -1.62 16.57 -13.42
CA GLU A 154 -0.70 15.47 -13.70
C GLU A 154 0.47 15.49 -12.73
N ILE A 155 0.82 14.31 -12.21
CA ILE A 155 1.95 14.12 -11.31
C ILE A 155 2.84 13.03 -11.90
N SER A 156 4.12 13.33 -12.07
CA SER A 156 5.11 12.40 -12.63
C SER A 156 6.15 12.03 -11.57
N PHE A 157 6.44 10.74 -11.46
CA PHE A 157 7.45 10.17 -10.57
C PHE A 157 8.52 9.46 -11.41
N VAL A 158 9.72 10.01 -11.44
CA VAL A 158 10.84 9.48 -12.26
C VAL A 158 11.57 8.40 -11.47
N TYR A 159 11.89 7.27 -12.12
CA TYR A 159 12.55 6.14 -11.44
C TYR A 159 13.85 6.53 -10.76
N LYS A 160 14.65 7.40 -11.37
CA LYS A 160 15.91 7.93 -10.83
C LYS A 160 15.80 8.54 -9.42
N TYR A 161 14.62 8.98 -9.02
CA TYR A 161 14.38 9.61 -7.72
C TYR A 161 13.75 8.67 -6.70
N MET A 162 13.50 7.42 -7.07
CA MET A 162 13.04 6.37 -6.17
C MET A 162 14.24 5.80 -5.42
N GLN A 163 14.01 5.49 -4.15
CA GLN A 163 14.96 4.83 -3.26
C GLN A 163 14.59 3.37 -3.03
N ASP A 164 13.30 3.06 -2.96
CA ASP A 164 12.83 1.70 -2.74
C ASP A 164 11.42 1.49 -3.30
N VAL A 165 11.09 0.24 -3.60
CA VAL A 165 9.78 -0.19 -4.12
C VAL A 165 9.38 -1.48 -3.42
N ASP A 166 8.39 -1.38 -2.53
CA ASP A 166 7.84 -2.51 -1.78
C ASP A 166 6.44 -2.90 -2.26
N LEU A 167 6.13 -4.19 -2.17
CA LEU A 167 4.78 -4.73 -2.39
C LEU A 167 4.26 -5.44 -1.14
N TYR A 168 3.09 -5.02 -0.69
CA TYR A 168 2.34 -5.58 0.43
C TYR A 168 0.96 -6.02 -0.05
N VAL A 169 0.83 -7.29 -0.46
CA VAL A 169 -0.44 -7.92 -0.88
C VAL A 169 -1.08 -7.20 -2.08
N ASP A 170 -1.84 -6.13 -1.85
CA ASP A 170 -2.59 -5.33 -2.81
C ASP A 170 -2.17 -3.84 -2.78
N THR A 171 -1.05 -3.55 -2.12
CA THR A 171 -0.54 -2.21 -1.88
C THR A 171 0.92 -2.11 -2.28
N ILE A 172 1.26 -1.15 -3.13
CA ILE A 172 2.65 -0.80 -3.44
C ILE A 172 3.04 0.45 -2.69
N VAL A 173 4.25 0.44 -2.15
CA VAL A 173 4.86 1.60 -1.49
C VAL A 173 6.15 1.92 -2.22
N ILE A 174 6.22 3.14 -2.77
CA ILE A 174 7.42 3.67 -3.41
C ILE A 174 7.98 4.75 -2.49
N THR A 175 9.21 4.56 -2.04
CA THR A 175 9.94 5.53 -1.24
C THR A 175 10.85 6.32 -2.16
N PHE A 176 10.86 7.64 -2.03
CA PHE A 176 11.73 8.53 -2.81
C PHE A 176 12.95 8.94 -2.00
N ILE A 177 14.01 9.39 -2.68
CA ILE A 177 15.25 9.87 -2.06
C ILE A 177 15.00 11.04 -1.08
N THR A 178 13.90 11.77 -1.26
CA THR A 178 13.46 12.85 -0.38
C THR A 178 12.85 12.36 0.95
N GLY A 179 12.66 11.06 1.13
CA GLY A 179 11.88 10.46 2.22
C GLY A 179 10.37 10.40 1.93
N ASP A 180 9.91 11.11 0.89
CA ASP A 180 8.50 11.05 0.49
C ASP A 180 8.09 9.62 0.14
N ARG A 181 6.85 9.24 0.45
CA ARG A 181 6.30 7.92 0.13
C ARG A 181 5.04 8.03 -0.71
N LEU A 182 5.05 7.39 -1.88
CA LEU A 182 3.87 7.15 -2.71
C LEU A 182 3.31 5.76 -2.39
N VAL A 183 2.15 5.74 -1.75
CA VAL A 183 1.41 4.50 -1.49
C VAL A 183 0.32 4.37 -2.54
N ILE A 184 0.19 3.22 -3.20
CA ILE A 184 -0.87 2.92 -4.16
C ILE A 184 -1.55 1.61 -3.75
N HIS A 185 -2.86 1.64 -3.55
CA HIS A 185 -3.65 0.50 -3.10
C HIS A 185 -4.80 0.20 -4.07
N ASN A 186 -4.97 -1.07 -4.44
CA ASN A 186 -6.12 -1.54 -5.23
C ASN A 186 -6.54 -2.96 -4.85
N HIS A 187 -7.38 -3.06 -3.81
CA HIS A 187 -7.94 -4.32 -3.33
C HIS A 187 -8.79 -5.08 -4.37
N TYR A 188 -9.39 -4.37 -5.33
CA TYR A 188 -10.31 -5.00 -6.29
C TYR A 188 -9.59 -5.75 -7.42
N GLN A 189 -8.32 -5.45 -7.66
CA GLN A 189 -7.52 -6.04 -8.74
C GLN A 189 -6.08 -6.31 -8.30
N PRO A 190 -5.86 -7.29 -7.39
CA PRO A 190 -4.53 -7.62 -6.87
C PRO A 190 -3.56 -7.99 -7.99
N ASP A 191 -3.99 -8.71 -9.02
CA ASP A 191 -3.15 -9.09 -10.17
C ASP A 191 -2.63 -7.86 -10.94
N THR A 192 -3.42 -6.78 -10.99
CA THR A 192 -2.99 -5.53 -11.65
C THR A 192 -1.94 -4.80 -10.81
N ILE A 193 -2.05 -4.86 -9.48
CA ILE A 193 -1.03 -4.33 -8.57
C ILE A 193 0.25 -5.16 -8.67
N ALA A 194 0.15 -6.49 -8.67
CA ALA A 194 1.30 -7.38 -8.86
C ALA A 194 2.06 -7.07 -10.17
N LYS A 195 1.32 -6.91 -11.27
CA LYS A 195 1.88 -6.52 -12.56
C LYS A 195 2.47 -5.11 -12.54
N PHE A 196 1.81 -4.17 -11.88
CA PHE A 196 2.33 -2.81 -11.68
C PHE A 196 3.67 -2.83 -10.93
N TYR A 197 3.75 -3.58 -9.82
CA TYR A 197 4.98 -3.77 -9.06
C TYR A 197 6.10 -4.33 -9.95
N GLN A 198 5.84 -5.40 -10.69
CA GLN A 198 6.85 -6.03 -11.56
C GLN A 198 7.44 -5.03 -12.57
N ILE A 199 6.59 -4.27 -13.26
CA ILE A 199 7.02 -3.32 -14.29
C ILE A 199 7.81 -2.16 -13.67
N VAL A 200 7.33 -1.61 -12.55
CA VAL A 200 8.04 -0.54 -11.83
C VAL A 200 9.37 -1.03 -11.32
N HIS A 201 9.41 -2.19 -10.68
CA HIS A 201 10.62 -2.80 -10.15
C HIS A 201 11.65 -3.05 -11.27
N TYR A 202 11.22 -3.55 -12.43
CA TYR A 202 12.09 -3.72 -13.59
C TYR A 202 12.73 -2.40 -14.05
N HIS A 203 11.94 -1.34 -14.25
CA HIS A 203 12.47 -0.06 -14.70
C HIS A 203 13.31 0.63 -13.63
N TYR A 204 12.92 0.51 -12.36
CA TYR A 204 13.69 0.98 -11.21
C TYR A 204 15.09 0.37 -11.18
N HIS A 205 15.20 -0.96 -11.23
CA HIS A 205 16.51 -1.62 -11.24
C HIS A 205 17.33 -1.28 -12.47
N ARG A 206 16.71 -1.17 -13.63
CA ARG A 206 17.41 -0.79 -14.86
C ARG A 206 17.99 0.62 -14.78
N GLU A 207 17.29 1.56 -14.15
CA GLU A 207 17.77 2.94 -13.94
C GLU A 207 18.93 3.00 -12.93
N HIS A 208 18.93 2.13 -11.91
CA HIS A 208 19.94 2.12 -10.84
C HIS A 208 21.09 1.12 -11.04
N ALA A 209 21.01 0.23 -12.04
CA ALA A 209 22.08 -0.68 -12.41
C ALA A 209 23.16 -0.04 -13.29
N GLY A 210 23.02 1.25 -13.62
CA GLY A 210 23.92 2.04 -14.48
C GLY A 210 24.86 2.96 -13.70
#